data_AF-A0A327JL42-F1
#
_entry.id   AF-A0A327JL42-F1
#
_cell.length_a   1.000
_cell.length_b   1.000
_cell.length_c   1.000
_cell.angle_alpha   90.00
_cell.angle_beta   90.00
_cell.angle_gamma   90.00
#
_symmetry.space_group_name_H-M   'P 1'
#
loop_
_entity.id
_entity.type
_entity.pdbx_description
1 polymer ?
#
loop_
_entity_poly.entity_id
_entity_poly.type
_entity_poly.pdbx_seq_one_letter_code
_entity_poly.pdbx_strand_id
1 'polypeptide(L)'
;MVRSNSRGSEEATNRHLPPTLEASAEVYYAFSYFNDALFGGKLPDVLISYTRQKNVLGHFFPKRFERSDGTLCHEVALNPLFLGLRPLRDSLSTLVHEQYHVWRHDFGPLNRRGGRGSNGYHDQVWAEKMESIGLSPSDTGLPGGKKTGHRMSHVIIDGSPFDIAWRALLDTGFQINWHDRVNLTGLHAGGDDDGDQPDPQKKDRIKFSCPECGLNAWAKPSALLECADCERLMLAAGSSLPVAR
;
A
#
# COMPACT_ATOMS: atom_id res chain seq x y z
N MET A 1 -57.85 -9.79 -29.48
CA MET A 1 -57.70 -8.91 -28.30
C MET A 1 -56.43 -9.30 -27.57
N VAL A 2 -55.55 -8.33 -27.41
CA VAL A 2 -54.20 -8.42 -26.82
C VAL A 2 -54.30 -8.60 -25.31
N ARG A 3 -53.61 -9.60 -24.74
CA ARG A 3 -53.17 -9.63 -23.32
C ARG A 3 -51.81 -10.34 -23.29
N SER A 4 -50.75 -9.58 -23.54
CA SER A 4 -49.88 -8.97 -22.51
C SER A 4 -48.94 -10.00 -21.88
N ASN A 5 -47.80 -10.18 -22.54
CA ASN A 5 -46.59 -10.78 -21.98
C ASN A 5 -46.19 -10.00 -20.72
N SER A 6 -46.25 -10.64 -19.55
CA SER A 6 -45.65 -10.11 -18.33
C SER A 6 -44.13 -10.16 -18.48
N ARG A 7 -43.54 -8.96 -18.53
CA ARG A 7 -42.09 -8.73 -18.50
C ARG A 7 -41.51 -9.42 -17.26
N GLY A 8 -40.67 -10.43 -17.49
CA GLY A 8 -39.69 -10.84 -16.49
C GLY A 8 -38.74 -9.67 -16.28
N SER A 9 -38.67 -9.18 -15.05
CA SER A 9 -37.61 -8.29 -14.61
C SER A 9 -36.29 -9.04 -14.70
N GLU A 10 -35.42 -8.66 -15.62
CA GLU A 10 -34.00 -9.02 -15.60
C GLU A 10 -33.38 -8.35 -14.37
N GLU A 11 -33.41 -9.07 -13.25
CA GLU A 11 -32.55 -8.78 -12.12
C GLU A 11 -31.13 -9.10 -12.58
N ALA A 12 -30.40 -8.07 -12.99
CA ALA A 12 -28.99 -8.19 -13.35
C ALA A 12 -28.26 -8.72 -12.12
N THR A 13 -28.06 -10.04 -12.06
CA THR A 13 -27.31 -10.66 -10.98
C THR A 13 -25.91 -10.08 -11.05
N ASN A 14 -25.57 -9.19 -10.12
CA ASN A 14 -24.23 -8.65 -9.94
C ASN A 14 -23.34 -9.82 -9.51
N ARG A 15 -22.88 -10.60 -10.48
CA ARG A 15 -22.06 -11.78 -10.23
C ARG A 15 -20.64 -11.30 -10.01
N HIS A 16 -20.32 -11.07 -8.74
CA HIS A 16 -18.94 -10.96 -8.28
C HIS A 16 -18.15 -12.18 -8.76
N LEU A 17 -16.89 -11.94 -9.15
CA LEU A 17 -15.96 -13.03 -9.40
C LEU A 17 -15.81 -13.88 -8.12
N PRO A 18 -15.47 -15.17 -8.23
CA PRO A 18 -15.03 -15.93 -7.06
C PRO A 18 -13.97 -15.14 -6.27
N PRO A 19 -14.00 -15.09 -4.92
CA PRO A 19 -13.18 -14.18 -4.13
C PRO A 19 -11.69 -14.18 -4.47
N THR A 20 -11.10 -15.35 -4.73
CA THR A 20 -9.69 -15.46 -5.14
C THR A 20 -9.41 -14.75 -6.47
N LEU A 21 -10.31 -14.89 -7.44
CA LEU A 21 -10.19 -14.23 -8.74
C LEU A 21 -10.46 -12.73 -8.60
N GLU A 22 -11.46 -12.33 -7.82
CA GLU A 22 -11.79 -10.94 -7.55
C GLU A 22 -10.60 -10.20 -6.91
N ALA A 23 -10.11 -10.70 -5.77
CA ALA A 23 -9.01 -10.10 -5.02
C ALA A 23 -7.73 -9.97 -5.86
N SER A 24 -7.42 -10.99 -6.66
CA SER A 24 -6.24 -10.97 -7.53
C SER A 24 -6.42 -9.99 -8.70
N ALA A 25 -7.61 -9.95 -9.30
CA ALA A 25 -7.93 -9.06 -10.41
C ALA A 25 -7.95 -7.59 -9.99
N GLU A 26 -8.45 -7.25 -8.80
CA GLU A 26 -8.47 -5.89 -8.28
C GLU A 26 -7.06 -5.30 -8.15
N VAL A 27 -6.16 -6.03 -7.47
CA VAL A 27 -4.80 -5.57 -7.24
C VAL A 27 -4.00 -5.57 -8.54
N TYR A 28 -4.17 -6.57 -9.40
CA TYR A 28 -3.51 -6.58 -10.71
C TYR A 28 -4.04 -5.48 -11.63
N TYR A 29 -5.34 -5.15 -11.59
CA TYR A 29 -5.89 -4.02 -12.33
C TYR A 29 -5.24 -2.71 -11.89
N ALA A 30 -5.10 -2.48 -10.57
CA ALA A 30 -4.38 -1.31 -10.07
C ALA A 30 -2.92 -1.28 -10.53
N PHE A 31 -2.23 -2.43 -10.51
CA PHE A 31 -0.86 -2.55 -11.02
C PHE A 31 -0.81 -2.16 -12.51
N SER A 32 -1.65 -2.76 -13.35
CA SER A 32 -1.69 -2.45 -14.79
C SER A 32 -2.01 -0.98 -15.05
N TYR A 33 -3.00 -0.43 -14.34
CA TYR A 33 -3.37 0.99 -14.44
C TYR A 33 -2.20 1.93 -14.14
N PHE A 34 -1.49 1.72 -13.02
CA PHE A 34 -0.34 2.57 -12.68
C PHE A 34 0.89 2.31 -13.55
N ASN A 35 1.05 1.09 -14.09
CA ASN A 35 2.07 0.81 -15.10
C ASN A 35 1.87 1.71 -16.33
N ASP A 36 0.64 1.78 -16.84
CA ASP A 36 0.32 2.64 -17.98
C ASP A 36 0.54 4.11 -17.63
N ALA A 37 -0.02 4.56 -16.50
CA ALA A 37 0.00 5.97 -16.11
C ALA A 37 1.41 6.51 -15.73
N LEU A 38 2.25 5.68 -15.10
CA LEU A 38 3.51 6.15 -14.46
C LEU A 38 4.79 5.55 -15.07
N PHE A 39 4.66 4.44 -15.79
CA PHE A 39 5.77 3.70 -16.38
C PHE A 39 5.64 3.53 -17.91
N GLY A 40 4.57 4.06 -18.50
CA GLY A 40 4.32 4.02 -19.94
C GLY A 40 4.02 2.61 -20.45
N GLY A 41 3.41 1.76 -19.62
CA GLY A 41 3.02 0.39 -19.96
C GLY A 41 4.20 -0.55 -20.18
N LYS A 42 5.39 -0.22 -19.65
CA LYS A 42 6.63 -0.96 -19.91
C LYS A 42 6.93 -2.06 -18.90
N LEU A 43 6.35 -2.01 -17.70
CA LEU A 43 6.61 -3.06 -16.71
C LEU A 43 6.02 -4.38 -17.19
N PRO A 44 6.73 -5.51 -17.04
CA PRO A 44 6.18 -6.81 -17.37
C PRO A 44 5.04 -7.16 -16.43
N ASP A 45 4.26 -8.16 -16.82
CA ASP A 45 3.31 -8.79 -15.92
C ASP A 45 4.00 -9.42 -14.71
N VAL A 46 3.29 -9.40 -13.59
CA VAL A 46 3.74 -9.95 -12.31
C VAL A 46 2.68 -10.87 -11.75
N LEU A 47 3.09 -11.82 -10.91
CA LEU A 47 2.17 -12.52 -10.04
C LEU A 47 1.91 -11.68 -8.80
N ILE A 48 0.63 -11.34 -8.59
CA ILE A 48 0.17 -10.70 -7.36
C ILE A 48 -0.03 -11.77 -6.29
N SER A 49 0.48 -11.49 -5.09
CA SER A 49 0.28 -12.34 -3.92
C SER A 49 0.01 -11.49 -2.67
N TYR A 50 -0.27 -12.18 -1.55
CA TYR A 50 -0.39 -11.54 -0.24
C TYR A 50 0.71 -12.01 0.71
N THR A 51 1.33 -11.07 1.42
CA THR A 51 2.32 -11.34 2.47
C THR A 51 1.76 -11.05 3.84
N ARG A 52 2.17 -11.84 4.84
CA ARG A 52 1.84 -11.63 6.27
C ARG A 52 3.07 -11.33 7.12
N GLN A 53 4.18 -10.95 6.48
CA GLN A 53 5.38 -10.57 7.22
C GLN A 53 5.08 -9.35 8.09
N LYS A 54 5.44 -9.44 9.37
CA LYS A 54 5.26 -8.35 10.33
C LYS A 54 6.02 -7.11 9.85
N ASN A 55 5.39 -5.94 9.95
CA ASN A 55 5.97 -4.64 9.60
C ASN A 55 6.38 -4.47 8.12
N VAL A 56 5.83 -5.28 7.21
CA VAL A 56 6.01 -5.15 5.76
C VAL A 56 4.69 -4.74 5.13
N LEU A 57 4.66 -3.61 4.43
CA LEU A 57 3.47 -3.10 3.72
C LEU A 57 3.26 -3.83 2.39
N GLY A 58 4.35 -4.11 1.70
CA GLY A 58 4.43 -4.86 0.45
C GLY A 58 5.89 -5.23 0.18
N HIS A 59 6.13 -6.07 -0.83
CA HIS A 59 7.47 -6.34 -1.32
C HIS A 59 7.46 -6.83 -2.77
N PHE A 60 8.62 -6.71 -3.41
CA PHE A 60 8.92 -7.29 -4.71
C PHE A 60 9.98 -8.39 -4.59
N PHE A 61 9.77 -9.51 -5.28
CA PHE A 61 10.80 -10.52 -5.50
C PHE A 61 11.00 -10.79 -7.00
N PRO A 62 12.23 -10.63 -7.52
CA PRO A 62 12.47 -10.88 -8.92
C PRO A 62 12.47 -12.37 -9.24
N LYS A 63 11.80 -12.76 -10.35
CA LYS A 63 11.84 -14.13 -10.90
C LYS A 63 11.54 -15.21 -9.85
N ARG A 64 10.60 -14.92 -8.95
CA ARG A 64 10.24 -15.79 -7.82
C ARG A 64 9.52 -17.05 -8.25
N PHE A 65 8.68 -16.92 -9.28
CA PHE A 65 7.84 -18.01 -9.77
C PHE A 65 8.35 -18.51 -11.11
N GLU A 66 8.08 -19.78 -11.37
CA GLU A 66 8.39 -20.45 -12.63
C GLU A 66 7.12 -21.20 -13.09
N ARG A 67 6.74 -20.98 -14.36
CA ARG A 67 5.68 -21.75 -15.02
C ARG A 67 6.23 -23.09 -15.49
N SER A 68 5.37 -24.08 -15.73
CA SER A 68 5.77 -25.42 -16.21
C SER A 68 6.55 -25.46 -17.53
N ASP A 69 6.57 -24.36 -18.30
CA ASP A 69 7.36 -24.20 -19.52
C ASP A 69 8.72 -23.51 -19.29
N GLY A 70 9.09 -23.25 -18.03
CA GLY A 70 10.32 -22.56 -17.63
C GLY A 70 10.23 -21.03 -17.63
N THR A 71 9.08 -20.44 -17.98
CA THR A 71 8.91 -18.98 -17.94
C THR A 71 8.97 -18.47 -16.49
N LEU A 72 9.91 -17.57 -16.21
CA LEU A 72 10.04 -16.94 -14.90
C LEU A 72 9.13 -15.71 -14.77
N CYS A 73 8.54 -15.52 -13.60
CA CYS A 73 7.66 -14.39 -13.29
C CYS A 73 8.07 -13.73 -11.96
N HIS A 74 8.01 -12.40 -11.94
CA HIS A 74 8.22 -11.62 -10.72
C HIS A 74 7.03 -11.73 -9.78
N GLU A 75 7.28 -11.51 -8.49
CA GLU A 75 6.24 -11.36 -7.48
C GLU A 75 6.14 -9.91 -7.04
N VAL A 76 4.90 -9.41 -6.92
CA VAL A 76 4.58 -8.22 -6.14
C VAL A 76 3.54 -8.62 -5.11
N ALA A 77 3.89 -8.50 -3.83
CA ALA A 77 3.03 -8.86 -2.72
C ALA A 77 2.59 -7.61 -1.96
N LEU A 78 1.31 -7.55 -1.58
CA LEU A 78 0.80 -6.57 -0.62
C LEU A 78 0.43 -7.27 0.69
N ASN A 79 0.42 -6.53 1.79
CA ASN A 79 0.00 -7.08 3.06
C ASN A 79 -1.47 -6.73 3.35
N PRO A 80 -2.39 -7.72 3.36
CA PRO A 80 -3.83 -7.48 3.47
C PRO A 80 -4.24 -6.91 4.83
N LEU A 81 -3.41 -7.02 5.88
CA LEU A 81 -3.64 -6.32 7.14
C LEU A 81 -3.59 -4.79 6.95
N PHE A 82 -2.59 -4.31 6.21
CA PHE A 82 -2.43 -2.87 5.98
C PHE A 82 -3.40 -2.30 4.95
N LEU A 83 -3.93 -3.15 4.05
CA LEU A 83 -5.03 -2.77 3.16
C LEU A 83 -6.29 -2.38 3.95
N GLY A 84 -6.57 -3.06 5.07
CA GLY A 84 -7.70 -2.74 5.95
C GLY A 84 -7.44 -1.62 6.96
N LEU A 85 -6.16 -1.31 7.25
CA LEU A 85 -5.77 -0.33 8.26
C LEU A 85 -5.38 1.05 7.69
N ARG A 86 -5.12 1.16 6.39
CA ARG A 86 -4.64 2.40 5.76
C ARG A 86 -5.64 2.90 4.71
N PRO A 87 -5.70 4.21 4.46
CA PRO A 87 -6.44 4.74 3.33
C PRO A 87 -6.00 4.08 2.01
N LEU A 88 -6.96 3.89 1.08
CA LEU A 88 -6.66 3.22 -0.19
C LEU A 88 -5.54 3.94 -0.99
N ARG A 89 -5.52 5.28 -0.96
CA ARG A 89 -4.44 6.11 -1.54
C ARG A 89 -3.06 5.66 -1.06
N ASP A 90 -2.91 5.49 0.25
CA ASP A 90 -1.67 5.08 0.89
C ASP A 90 -1.27 3.65 0.53
N SER A 91 -2.24 2.73 0.49
CA SER A 91 -2.03 1.34 0.07
C SER A 91 -1.60 1.23 -1.40
N LEU A 92 -2.23 2.01 -2.29
CA LEU A 92 -1.86 2.05 -3.71
C LEU A 92 -0.51 2.72 -3.93
N SER A 93 -0.12 3.69 -3.10
CA SER A 93 1.24 4.25 -3.14
C SER A 93 2.30 3.20 -2.77
N THR A 94 1.97 2.25 -1.88
CA THR A 94 2.83 1.08 -1.62
C THR A 94 2.90 0.16 -2.83
N LEU A 95 1.79 -0.10 -3.54
CA LEU A 95 1.84 -0.87 -4.79
C LEU A 95 2.78 -0.22 -5.82
N VAL A 96 2.69 1.09 -6.00
CA VAL A 96 3.56 1.85 -6.92
C VAL A 96 5.03 1.85 -6.47
N HIS A 97 5.29 1.83 -5.15
CA HIS A 97 6.63 1.60 -4.62
C HIS A 97 7.17 0.23 -5.06
N GLU A 98 6.37 -0.83 -5.01
CA GLU A 98 6.82 -2.15 -5.48
C GLU A 98 6.97 -2.20 -7.01
N GLN A 99 6.14 -1.48 -7.78
CA GLN A 99 6.34 -1.30 -9.23
C GLN A 99 7.67 -0.64 -9.57
N TYR A 100 8.12 0.28 -8.72
CA TYR A 100 9.46 0.82 -8.86
C TYR A 100 10.50 -0.30 -8.80
N HIS A 101 10.40 -1.23 -7.85
CA HIS A 101 11.36 -2.32 -7.74
C HIS A 101 11.38 -3.22 -8.99
N VAL A 102 10.22 -3.44 -9.61
CA VAL A 102 10.10 -4.07 -10.94
C VAL A 102 10.91 -3.26 -11.97
N TRP A 103 10.64 -1.95 -12.08
CA TRP A 103 11.35 -1.05 -13.00
C TRP A 103 12.86 -1.08 -12.78
N ARG A 104 13.30 -1.00 -11.53
CA ARG A 104 14.71 -0.95 -11.17
C ARG A 104 15.41 -2.23 -11.55
N HIS A 105 14.76 -3.38 -11.40
CA HIS A 105 15.32 -4.67 -11.76
C HIS A 105 15.49 -4.83 -13.28
N ASP A 106 14.46 -4.48 -14.05
CA ASP A 106 14.44 -4.77 -15.50
C ASP A 106 15.03 -3.64 -16.35
N PHE A 107 14.74 -2.39 -16.01
CA PHE A 107 14.98 -1.24 -16.90
C PHE A 107 15.95 -0.20 -16.34
N GLY A 108 16.21 -0.21 -15.03
CA GLY A 108 17.09 0.81 -14.45
C GLY A 108 18.49 0.81 -15.10
N PRO A 109 19.26 1.89 -15.00
CA PRO A 109 20.67 1.89 -15.39
C PRO A 109 21.52 1.03 -14.44
N LEU A 110 22.52 0.35 -15.00
CA LEU A 110 23.58 -0.30 -14.24
C LEU A 110 24.58 0.75 -13.72
N ASN A 111 25.20 0.45 -12.59
CA ASN A 111 26.33 1.22 -12.09
C ASN A 111 27.61 0.90 -12.88
N ARG A 112 28.71 1.63 -12.60
CA ARG A 112 30.01 1.44 -13.29
C ARG A 112 30.60 0.02 -13.20
N ARG A 113 30.14 -0.80 -12.23
CA ARG A 113 30.55 -2.20 -12.04
C ARG A 113 29.59 -3.19 -12.71
N GLY A 114 28.63 -2.71 -13.51
CA GLY A 114 27.64 -3.55 -14.18
C GLY A 114 26.52 -4.07 -13.27
N GLY A 115 26.44 -3.61 -12.01
CA GLY A 115 25.40 -4.04 -11.06
C GLY A 115 24.38 -2.94 -10.76
N ARG A 116 23.35 -3.25 -9.97
CA ARG A 116 22.30 -2.29 -9.55
C ARG A 116 22.43 -1.82 -8.09
N GLY A 117 23.63 -1.99 -7.52
CA GLY A 117 23.88 -1.75 -6.10
C GLY A 117 23.67 -3.00 -5.24
N SER A 118 23.74 -2.83 -3.93
CA SER A 118 23.49 -3.92 -2.97
C SER A 118 22.01 -4.27 -2.94
N ASN A 119 21.69 -5.55 -2.75
CA ASN A 119 20.31 -6.00 -2.62
C ASN A 119 19.58 -5.24 -1.50
N GLY A 120 18.38 -4.75 -1.80
CA GLY A 120 17.55 -3.98 -0.87
C GLY A 120 18.06 -2.57 -0.55
N TYR A 121 19.14 -2.10 -1.18
CA TYR A 121 19.57 -0.71 -1.05
C TYR A 121 18.88 0.17 -2.10
N HIS A 122 18.25 1.24 -1.63
CA HIS A 122 17.58 2.24 -2.44
C HIS A 122 18.59 3.35 -2.74
N ASP A 123 19.15 3.33 -3.95
CA ASP A 123 20.21 4.25 -4.36
C ASP A 123 19.66 5.58 -4.91
N GLN A 124 20.52 6.39 -5.53
CA GLN A 124 20.10 7.69 -6.07
C GLN A 124 19.19 7.54 -7.30
N VAL A 125 19.46 6.54 -8.15
CA VAL A 125 18.59 6.20 -9.28
C VAL A 125 17.22 5.76 -8.76
N TRP A 126 17.26 4.92 -7.72
CA TRP A 126 16.27 4.78 -6.65
C TRP A 126 15.28 5.95 -6.56
N ALA A 127 15.84 6.99 -5.92
CA ALA A 127 15.14 8.15 -5.48
C ALA A 127 14.62 9.02 -6.62
N GLU A 128 15.45 9.25 -7.64
CA GLU A 128 15.10 10.14 -8.77
C GLU A 128 13.88 9.63 -9.54
N LYS A 129 13.82 8.31 -9.80
CA LYS A 129 12.68 7.75 -10.52
C LYS A 129 11.42 7.73 -9.64
N MET A 130 11.51 7.53 -8.32
CA MET A 130 10.38 7.65 -7.39
C MET A 130 9.80 9.08 -7.40
N GLU A 131 10.68 10.08 -7.32
CA GLU A 131 10.27 11.49 -7.35
C GLU A 131 9.62 11.86 -8.68
N SER A 132 10.15 11.35 -9.80
CA SER A 132 9.59 11.61 -11.13
C SER A 132 8.15 11.12 -11.32
N ILE A 133 7.74 10.09 -10.57
CA ILE A 133 6.38 9.54 -10.62
C ILE A 133 5.48 10.07 -9.48
N GLY A 134 6.01 10.94 -8.62
CA GLY A 134 5.22 11.63 -7.59
C GLY A 134 5.31 11.08 -6.17
N LEU A 135 6.27 10.19 -5.89
CA LEU A 135 6.53 9.68 -4.55
C LEU A 135 7.90 10.17 -4.09
N SER A 136 7.97 11.01 -3.06
CA SER A 136 9.25 11.47 -2.52
C SER A 136 9.80 10.45 -1.51
N PRO A 137 10.97 9.83 -1.75
CA PRO A 137 11.62 8.95 -0.78
C PRO A 137 11.82 9.56 0.60
N SER A 138 11.66 8.76 1.64
CA SER A 138 11.98 9.15 3.01
C SER A 138 12.31 7.94 3.89
N ASP A 139 13.46 7.95 4.56
CA ASP A 139 13.83 6.94 5.57
C ASP A 139 12.96 7.00 6.84
N THR A 140 12.25 8.11 7.05
CA THR A 140 11.32 8.31 8.17
C THR A 140 9.84 8.18 7.76
N GLY A 141 9.56 8.10 6.45
CA GLY A 141 8.19 8.22 5.93
C GLY A 141 7.59 9.62 6.08
N LEU A 142 8.39 10.62 6.46
CA LEU A 142 7.99 12.02 6.63
C LEU A 142 8.79 12.96 5.71
N PRO A 143 8.27 14.17 5.40
CA PRO A 143 9.02 15.18 4.69
C PRO A 143 10.37 15.48 5.38
N GLY A 144 11.43 15.63 4.58
CA GLY A 144 12.77 15.95 5.09
C GLY A 144 13.62 14.76 5.55
N GLY A 145 13.11 13.52 5.43
CA GLY A 145 13.92 12.31 5.60
C GLY A 145 15.01 12.17 4.53
N LYS A 146 15.97 11.28 4.78
CA LYS A 146 16.96 10.89 3.76
C LYS A 146 16.24 10.21 2.61
N LYS A 147 16.80 10.33 1.41
CA LYS A 147 16.19 9.80 0.18
C LYS A 147 16.75 8.45 -0.28
N THR A 148 17.81 7.95 0.37
CA THR A 148 18.50 6.70 0.01
C THR A 148 18.82 5.88 1.26
N GLY A 149 18.86 4.55 1.15
CA GLY A 149 19.09 3.66 2.29
C GLY A 149 18.57 2.23 2.12
N HIS A 150 18.78 1.39 3.13
CA HIS A 150 18.26 0.01 3.13
C HIS A 150 16.79 -0.11 3.52
N ARG A 151 16.27 0.88 4.25
CA ARG A 151 14.89 0.93 4.73
C ARG A 151 14.32 2.27 4.36
N MET A 152 13.52 2.27 3.31
CA MET A 152 12.93 3.48 2.76
C MET A 152 11.42 3.35 2.77
N SER A 153 10.77 4.47 3.04
CA SER A 153 9.37 4.71 2.75
C SER A 153 9.28 5.86 1.75
N HIS A 154 8.10 6.44 1.61
CA HIS A 154 7.86 7.60 0.75
C HIS A 154 6.77 8.50 1.33
N VAL A 155 6.77 9.73 0.86
CA VAL A 155 5.71 10.72 1.03
C VAL A 155 5.07 10.92 -0.33
N ILE A 156 3.73 10.89 -0.38
CA ILE A 156 2.99 11.21 -1.61
C ILE A 156 3.08 12.72 -1.84
N ILE A 157 3.50 13.12 -3.05
CA ILE A 157 3.55 14.53 -3.44
C ILE A 157 2.18 14.93 -4.00
N ASP A 158 1.54 15.94 -3.42
CA ASP A 158 0.24 16.41 -3.89
C ASP A 158 0.35 17.06 -5.27
N GLY A 159 -0.65 16.79 -6.14
CA GLY A 159 -0.66 17.26 -7.53
C GLY A 159 0.36 16.58 -8.45
N SER A 160 1.07 15.56 -7.97
CA SER A 160 2.04 14.79 -8.74
C SER A 160 1.39 13.79 -9.70
N PRO A 161 2.15 13.17 -10.62
CA PRO A 161 1.63 12.15 -11.53
C PRO A 161 0.89 11.01 -10.81
N PHE A 162 1.46 10.47 -9.72
CA PHE A 162 0.78 9.47 -8.90
C PHE A 162 -0.53 10.00 -8.31
N ASP A 163 -0.53 11.20 -7.73
CA ASP A 163 -1.72 11.76 -7.09
C ASP A 163 -2.85 12.02 -8.10
N ILE A 164 -2.50 12.49 -9.30
CA ILE A 164 -3.43 12.66 -10.42
C ILE A 164 -4.00 11.32 -10.87
N ALA A 165 -3.14 10.32 -11.11
CA ALA A 165 -3.56 8.98 -11.53
C ALA A 165 -4.43 8.30 -10.47
N TRP A 166 -4.08 8.44 -9.19
CA TRP A 166 -4.89 7.95 -8.08
C TRP A 166 -6.28 8.57 -8.07
N ARG A 167 -6.41 9.90 -8.21
CA ARG A 167 -7.70 10.58 -8.23
C ARG A 167 -8.54 10.13 -9.42
N ALA A 168 -7.94 10.02 -10.60
CA ALA A 168 -8.62 9.53 -11.79
C ALA A 168 -9.10 8.08 -11.62
N LEU A 169 -8.31 7.21 -10.98
CA LEU A 169 -8.73 5.85 -10.64
C LEU A 169 -9.87 5.83 -9.63
N LEU A 170 -9.80 6.68 -8.59
CA LEU A 170 -10.86 6.81 -7.58
C LEU A 170 -12.19 7.24 -8.21
N ASP A 171 -12.17 8.17 -9.17
CA ASP A 171 -13.36 8.66 -9.86
C ASP A 171 -14.08 7.57 -10.67
N THR A 172 -13.41 6.46 -11.00
CA THR A 172 -14.05 5.28 -11.62
C THR A 172 -14.88 4.45 -10.64
N GLY A 173 -14.78 4.74 -9.33
CA GLY A 173 -15.34 3.91 -8.27
C GLY A 173 -14.47 2.69 -7.91
N PHE A 174 -13.20 2.66 -8.36
CA PHE A 174 -12.28 1.57 -8.05
C PHE A 174 -12.12 1.38 -6.54
N GLN A 175 -12.12 0.11 -6.10
CA GLN A 175 -11.90 -0.29 -4.72
C GLN A 175 -11.08 -1.60 -4.67
N ILE A 176 -10.43 -1.83 -3.54
CA ILE A 176 -9.94 -3.15 -3.16
C ILE A 176 -10.86 -3.67 -2.07
N ASN A 177 -11.59 -4.75 -2.36
CA ASN A 177 -12.67 -5.23 -1.51
C ASN A 177 -12.17 -6.18 -0.41
N TRP A 178 -11.04 -6.83 -0.64
CA TRP A 178 -10.54 -7.90 0.23
C TRP A 178 -9.33 -7.45 1.06
N HIS A 179 -9.44 -7.59 2.37
CA HIS A 179 -8.38 -7.31 3.34
C HIS A 179 -8.51 -8.25 4.55
N ASP A 180 -7.46 -8.35 5.37
CA ASP A 180 -7.53 -9.16 6.60
C ASP A 180 -8.53 -8.52 7.57
N ARG A 181 -9.36 -9.35 8.20
CA ARG A 181 -10.33 -8.87 9.20
C ARG A 181 -9.58 -8.27 10.39
N VAL A 182 -9.76 -6.96 10.60
CA VAL A 182 -9.22 -6.27 11.78
C VAL A 182 -10.23 -6.35 12.91
N ASN A 183 -9.99 -7.21 13.90
CA ASN A 183 -10.81 -7.27 15.11
C ASN A 183 -10.40 -6.15 16.08
N LEU A 184 -11.05 -4.99 15.97
CA LEU A 184 -10.83 -3.86 16.88
C LEU A 184 -11.45 -4.07 18.28
N THR A 185 -12.29 -5.09 18.46
CA THR A 185 -12.99 -5.36 19.74
C THR A 185 -12.08 -5.88 20.86
N GLY A 186 -10.88 -6.37 20.55
CA GLY A 186 -9.87 -6.74 21.54
C GLY A 186 -9.13 -5.55 22.18
N LEU A 187 -9.51 -4.31 21.89
CA LEU A 187 -8.88 -3.10 22.44
C LEU A 187 -9.56 -2.56 23.73
N HIS A 188 -10.73 -3.07 24.12
CA HIS A 188 -11.46 -2.60 25.31
C HIS A 188 -11.58 -3.61 26.46
N ALA A 189 -11.13 -4.86 26.27
CA ALA A 189 -11.08 -5.84 27.33
C ALA A 189 -9.64 -6.33 27.47
N GLY A 190 -8.98 -5.95 28.55
CA GLY A 190 -7.90 -6.79 29.09
C GLY A 190 -8.55 -8.11 29.51
N GLY A 191 -8.22 -9.18 28.82
CA GLY A 191 -8.79 -10.49 29.06
C GLY A 191 -8.24 -11.51 28.09
N ASP A 192 -7.40 -12.36 28.64
CA ASP A 192 -6.75 -13.55 28.09
C ASP A 192 -7.61 -14.37 27.11
N ASP A 193 -7.03 -14.72 25.95
CA ASP A 193 -7.27 -16.04 25.34
C ASP A 193 -6.07 -16.47 24.48
N ASP A 194 -5.81 -17.77 24.58
CA ASP A 194 -4.59 -18.50 24.29
C ASP A 194 -4.29 -18.66 22.79
N GLY A 195 -3.00 -18.56 22.43
CA GLY A 195 -2.51 -19.01 21.12
C GLY A 195 -1.21 -18.37 20.65
N ASP A 196 -0.09 -18.90 21.15
CA ASP A 196 1.29 -18.68 20.71
C ASP A 196 1.95 -17.36 21.18
N GLN A 197 2.59 -17.43 22.36
CA GLN A 197 3.41 -16.36 22.93
C GLN A 197 4.76 -16.24 22.19
N PRO A 198 5.16 -15.02 21.80
CA PRO A 198 6.54 -14.60 21.91
C PRO A 198 6.69 -13.62 23.08
N ASP A 199 7.46 -14.07 24.06
CA ASP A 199 8.32 -13.35 25.01
C ASP A 199 8.15 -11.80 25.12
N PRO A 200 7.82 -11.27 26.32
CA PRO A 200 7.56 -9.85 26.52
C PRO A 200 8.86 -9.06 26.65
N GLN A 201 9.41 -8.59 25.53
CA GLN A 201 10.33 -7.45 25.53
C GLN A 201 10.58 -6.89 24.12
N LYS A 202 9.76 -5.91 23.69
CA LYS A 202 10.28 -4.70 23.02
C LYS A 202 9.21 -3.60 22.87
N LYS A 203 9.64 -2.40 23.25
CA LYS A 203 8.85 -1.18 23.41
C LYS A 203 8.71 -0.46 22.07
N ASP A 204 7.61 -0.70 21.34
CA ASP A 204 7.31 0.08 20.13
C ASP A 204 6.23 1.13 20.44
N ARG A 205 6.54 2.08 21.34
CA ARG A 205 5.69 3.27 21.52
C ARG A 205 6.16 4.34 20.54
N ILE A 206 5.29 4.76 19.64
CA ILE A 206 5.52 5.89 18.72
C ILE A 206 4.88 7.16 19.27
N LYS A 207 5.37 8.30 18.78
CA LYS A 207 4.89 9.62 19.19
C LYS A 207 3.64 10.01 18.40
N PHE A 208 2.64 10.51 19.11
CA PHE A 208 1.47 11.19 18.60
C PHE A 208 1.53 12.66 19.02
N SER A 209 1.12 13.56 18.14
CA SER A 209 1.12 15.00 18.41
C SER A 209 -0.25 15.58 18.09
N CYS A 210 -0.83 16.37 19.00
CA CYS A 210 -2.03 17.15 18.72
C CYS A 210 -1.70 18.19 17.64
N PRO A 211 -2.47 18.26 16.53
CA PRO A 211 -2.19 19.19 15.45
C PRO A 211 -2.45 20.66 15.84
N GLU A 212 -3.19 20.91 16.92
CA GLU A 212 -3.61 22.25 17.33
C GLU A 212 -2.72 22.84 18.42
N CYS A 213 -2.54 22.14 19.54
CA CYS A 213 -1.76 22.65 20.67
C CYS A 213 -0.34 22.05 20.78
N GLY A 214 0.01 21.06 19.94
CA GLY A 214 1.32 20.42 19.98
C GLY A 214 1.56 19.49 21.18
N LEU A 215 0.51 19.17 21.95
CA LEU A 215 0.57 18.19 23.03
C LEU A 215 1.05 16.83 22.48
N ASN A 216 1.94 16.16 23.21
CA ASN A 216 2.56 14.92 22.76
C ASN A 216 2.15 13.74 23.64
N ALA A 217 1.88 12.60 23.00
CA ALA A 217 1.59 11.33 23.67
C ALA A 217 2.39 10.20 23.03
N TRP A 218 2.74 9.17 23.79
CA TRP A 218 3.45 7.99 23.28
C TRP A 218 2.61 6.76 23.48
N ALA A 219 2.30 6.03 22.41
CA ALA A 219 1.47 4.84 22.46
C ALA A 219 1.90 3.86 21.37
N LYS A 220 1.35 2.64 21.39
CA LYS A 220 1.59 1.67 20.31
C LYS A 220 1.19 2.28 18.94
N PRO A 221 1.75 1.82 17.81
CA PRO A 221 1.51 2.44 16.51
C PRO A 221 0.05 2.45 16.08
N SER A 222 -0.73 1.51 16.60
CA SER A 222 -2.16 1.37 16.36
C SER A 222 -3.06 2.15 17.32
N ALA A 223 -2.50 2.98 18.22
CA ALA A 223 -3.31 3.79 19.12
C ALA A 223 -4.04 4.91 18.37
N LEU A 224 -5.32 5.10 18.68
CA LEU A 224 -6.08 6.31 18.32
C LEU A 224 -6.17 7.16 19.57
N LEU A 225 -5.60 8.36 19.53
CA LEU A 225 -5.53 9.27 20.68
C LEU A 225 -6.24 10.56 20.31
N GLU A 226 -6.99 11.12 21.27
CA GLU A 226 -7.64 12.43 21.13
C GLU A 226 -7.06 13.37 22.17
N CYS A 227 -6.77 14.61 21.77
CA CYS A 227 -6.39 15.66 22.70
C CYS A 227 -7.65 16.23 23.36
N ALA A 228 -7.84 15.97 24.66
CA ALA A 228 -9.01 16.44 25.38
C ALA A 228 -9.15 17.97 25.42
N ASP A 229 -8.03 18.71 25.40
CA ASP A 229 -8.05 20.19 25.41
C ASP A 229 -8.50 20.79 24.07
N CYS A 230 -8.31 20.07 22.97
CA CYS A 230 -8.61 20.55 21.62
C CYS A 230 -9.72 19.76 20.92
N GLU A 231 -10.19 18.66 21.53
CA GLU A 231 -11.19 17.73 20.97
C GLU A 231 -10.84 17.26 19.54
N ARG A 232 -9.55 16.93 19.32
CA ARG A 232 -9.03 16.47 18.02
C ARG A 232 -8.18 15.22 18.14
N LEU A 233 -8.28 14.36 17.12
CA LEU A 233 -7.39 13.22 16.96
C LEU A 233 -5.93 13.66 16.81
N MET A 234 -5.07 13.05 17.61
CA MET A 234 -3.63 13.24 17.58
C MET A 234 -3.02 12.44 16.42
N LEU A 235 -2.04 13.04 15.74
CA LEU A 235 -1.38 12.46 14.58
C LEU A 235 -0.15 11.66 15.02
N ALA A 236 -0.06 10.40 14.61
CA ALA A 236 1.19 9.66 14.68
C ALA A 236 2.22 10.32 13.77
N ALA A 237 3.48 10.36 14.19
CA ALA A 237 4.58 10.75 13.32
C ALA A 237 4.56 9.89 12.04
N GLY A 238 4.22 10.48 10.90
CA GLY A 238 4.06 9.78 9.61
C GLY A 238 2.65 9.80 9.02
N SER A 239 1.64 10.24 9.77
CA SER A 239 0.25 10.31 9.31
C SER A 239 -0.20 11.76 9.12
N SER A 240 -0.68 12.10 7.93
CA SER A 240 -1.46 13.33 7.70
C SER A 240 -2.94 12.96 7.70
N LEU A 241 -3.77 13.71 8.42
CA LEU A 241 -5.23 13.59 8.28
C LEU A 241 -5.64 14.16 6.91
N PRO A 242 -6.65 13.56 6.25
CA PRO A 242 -7.33 14.23 5.14
C PRO A 242 -7.96 15.51 5.69
N VAL A 243 -7.66 16.64 5.06
CA VAL A 243 -8.36 17.90 5.30
C VAL A 243 -9.82 17.68 4.91
N ALA A 244 -10.72 17.70 5.90
CA ALA A 244 -12.15 17.73 5.63
C ALA A 244 -12.49 19.03 4.88
N ARG A 245 -13.35 18.91 3.86
CA ARG A 245 -13.82 20.00 3.00
C ARG A 245 -14.46 21.14 3.79
#